data_AF-A0AAN7E6T7-F1
#
_entry.id   AF-A0AAN7E6T7-F1
#
_cell.length_a   1.000
_cell.length_b   1.000
_cell.length_c   1.000
_cell.angle_alpha   90.00
_cell.angle_beta   90.00
_cell.angle_gamma   90.00
#
_symmetry.space_group_name_H-M   'P 1'
#
loop_
_entity.id
_entity.type
_entity.pdbx_description
1 polymer ?
#
loop_
_entity_poly.entity_id
_entity_poly.type
_entity_poly.pdbx_seq_one_letter_code
_entity_poly.pdbx_strand_id
1 'polypeptide(L)'
;MARSFWFLGSNFHSNMASRAASYLRIPVFQRGFASVVKDLKYFDSHEWINVEGNSATVGITNHAQDYLGDVVYVETLEVGPPVSQGSSFVVVESVNATSDIYCPTFWKVVEVN
;
A
#
# COMPACT_ATOMS: atom_id res chain seq x y z
N MET A 1 -8.37 5.60 7.55
CA MET A 1 -9.46 5.69 8.55
C MET A 1 -9.00 6.56 9.72
N ALA A 2 -9.78 7.60 10.03
CA ALA A 2 -9.39 8.78 10.83
C ALA A 2 -8.83 8.49 12.24
N ARG A 3 -7.84 9.30 12.67
CA ARG A 3 -7.44 9.40 14.08
C ARG A 3 -7.67 10.81 14.58
N SER A 4 -8.66 10.93 15.46
CA SER A 4 -9.09 12.15 16.13
C SER A 4 -8.09 12.56 17.21
N PHE A 5 -7.76 13.85 17.22
CA PHE A 5 -7.04 14.54 18.28
C PHE A 5 -7.89 14.68 19.54
N TRP A 6 -7.27 14.52 20.71
CA TRP A 6 -7.74 15.11 21.97
C TRP A 6 -6.53 15.64 22.76
N PHE A 7 -6.55 16.93 23.09
CA PHE A 7 -5.65 17.57 24.06
C PHE A 7 -6.49 18.04 25.25
N LEU A 8 -6.05 17.77 26.48
CA LEU A 8 -6.16 18.66 27.65
C LEU A 8 -5.50 18.02 28.88
N GLY A 9 -4.78 18.82 29.66
CA GLY A 9 -4.48 18.51 31.07
C GLY A 9 -3.02 18.67 31.49
N SER A 10 -2.63 19.91 31.78
CA SER A 10 -1.41 20.32 32.49
C SER A 10 -1.26 19.71 33.88
N ASN A 11 -0.04 19.35 34.27
CA ASN A 11 0.47 19.57 35.63
C ASN A 11 2.00 19.69 35.63
N PHE A 12 2.45 20.84 36.13
CA PHE A 12 3.84 21.18 36.41
C PHE A 12 4.35 20.35 37.60
N HIS A 13 5.52 19.72 37.47
CA HIS A 13 6.51 19.62 38.55
C HIS A 13 7.90 19.44 37.94
N SER A 14 8.81 20.31 38.36
CA SER A 14 10.20 20.41 37.95
C SER A 14 11.06 19.29 38.53
N ASN A 15 11.96 18.71 37.73
CA ASN A 15 13.32 18.44 38.18
C ASN A 15 14.30 18.31 37.00
N MET A 16 15.36 19.12 37.08
CA MET A 16 16.50 19.14 36.18
C MET A 16 17.28 17.82 36.26
N ALA A 17 17.33 17.06 35.17
CA ALA A 17 18.42 16.13 34.89
C ALA A 17 18.58 15.92 33.37
N SER A 18 19.79 16.22 32.89
CA SER A 18 20.40 15.77 31.63
C SER A 18 19.93 16.40 30.30
N ARG A 19 20.57 17.52 29.92
CA ARG A 19 20.49 18.18 28.60
C ARG A 19 21.51 17.64 27.57
N ALA A 20 21.87 16.36 27.63
CA ALA A 20 22.91 15.80 26.74
C ALA A 20 22.55 14.49 26.02
N ALA A 21 21.27 14.12 25.97
CA ALA A 21 20.81 12.90 25.29
C ALA A 21 19.71 13.15 24.23
N SER A 22 19.51 14.40 23.78
CA SER A 22 18.44 14.75 22.84
C SER A 22 18.85 14.78 21.36
N TYR A 23 20.11 14.44 21.02
CA TYR A 23 20.64 14.60 19.66
C TYR A 23 20.65 13.35 18.79
N LEU A 24 20.25 12.20 19.32
CA LEU A 24 20.08 10.97 18.53
C LEU A 24 18.61 10.59 18.45
N ARG A 25 17.79 11.47 17.90
CA ARG A 25 16.52 11.05 17.32
C ARG A 25 16.82 10.52 15.93
N ILE A 26 17.46 9.36 15.87
CA ILE A 26 17.42 8.54 14.66
C ILE A 26 15.93 8.26 14.47
N PRO A 27 15.27 8.76 13.41
CA PRO A 27 13.98 8.20 13.07
C PRO A 27 14.30 6.75 12.73
N VAL A 28 14.05 5.85 13.66
CA VAL A 28 13.89 4.45 13.32
C VAL A 28 12.64 4.48 12.46
N PHE A 29 12.83 4.67 11.16
CA PHE A 29 11.82 4.33 10.18
C PHE A 29 11.62 2.85 10.44
N GLN A 30 10.58 2.52 11.22
CA GLN A 30 10.15 1.15 11.37
C GLN A 30 9.72 0.73 9.98
N ARG A 31 10.69 0.28 9.18
CA ARG A 31 10.43 -0.53 8.01
C ARG A 31 9.89 -1.81 8.61
N GLY A 32 8.57 -1.83 8.81
CA GLY A 32 7.87 -3.05 9.17
C GLY A 32 8.24 -4.10 8.15
N PHE A 33 8.39 -5.35 8.58
CA PHE A 33 8.46 -6.44 7.61
C PHE A 33 7.19 -6.44 6.77
N ALA A 34 7.33 -6.73 5.47
CA ALA A 34 6.20 -6.77 4.57
C ALA A 34 5.10 -7.69 5.13
N SER A 35 3.89 -7.15 5.31
CA SER A 35 2.79 -7.93 5.90
C SER A 35 2.08 -8.77 4.84
N VAL A 36 1.97 -10.08 5.09
CA VAL A 36 1.18 -11.02 4.27
C VAL A 36 -0.13 -11.29 4.99
N VAL A 37 -1.24 -11.15 4.27
CA VAL A 37 -2.61 -11.37 4.77
C VAL A 37 -3.02 -12.81 4.47
N LYS A 38 -3.69 -13.45 5.43
CA LYS A 38 -4.24 -14.79 5.24
C LYS A 38 -5.43 -14.73 4.27
N ASP A 39 -5.68 -15.82 3.55
CA ASP A 39 -6.82 -15.98 2.63
C ASP A 39 -6.75 -15.18 1.31
N LEU A 40 -5.62 -14.50 1.03
CA LEU A 40 -5.31 -13.97 -0.30
C LEU A 40 -4.45 -14.96 -1.09
N LYS A 41 -4.62 -14.97 -2.42
CA LYS A 41 -3.68 -15.64 -3.33
C LYS A 41 -2.69 -14.61 -3.85
N TYR A 42 -1.43 -15.00 -3.95
CA TYR A 42 -0.33 -14.11 -4.31
C TYR A 42 0.33 -14.56 -5.61
N PHE A 43 0.87 -13.60 -6.36
CA PHE A 43 1.68 -13.84 -7.55
C PHE A 43 3.14 -13.52 -7.28
N ASP A 44 4.04 -14.17 -8.02
CA ASP A 44 5.49 -13.93 -7.93
C ASP A 44 5.85 -12.49 -8.31
N SER A 45 5.01 -11.83 -9.11
CA SER A 45 5.10 -10.41 -9.51
C SER A 45 4.62 -9.42 -8.44
N HIS A 46 4.34 -9.87 -7.22
CA HIS A 46 3.99 -9.05 -6.06
C HIS A 46 2.58 -8.42 -6.06
N GLU A 47 1.64 -9.03 -6.76
CA GLU A 47 0.20 -8.77 -6.64
C GLU A 47 -0.49 -9.79 -5.74
N TRP A 48 -1.71 -9.45 -5.32
CA TRP A 48 -2.62 -10.36 -4.66
C TRP A 48 -4.00 -10.32 -5.30
N ILE A 49 -4.75 -11.40 -5.12
CA ILE A 49 -6.16 -11.51 -5.49
C ILE A 49 -6.98 -12.04 -4.31
N ASN A 50 -8.07 -11.35 -4.00
CA ASN A 50 -9.15 -11.81 -3.12
C ASN A 50 -10.32 -12.27 -4.00
N VAL A 51 -10.77 -13.51 -3.85
CA VAL A 51 -11.86 -14.08 -4.66
C VAL A 51 -13.11 -14.24 -3.82
N GLU A 52 -14.18 -13.56 -4.22
CA GLU A 52 -15.48 -13.56 -3.55
C GLU A 52 -16.56 -14.01 -4.54
N GLY A 53 -16.88 -15.31 -4.51
CA GLY A 53 -17.85 -15.91 -5.42
C GLY A 53 -17.41 -15.80 -6.88
N ASN A 54 -18.09 -14.94 -7.64
CA ASN A 54 -17.85 -14.72 -9.07
C ASN A 54 -17.15 -13.38 -9.38
N SER A 55 -16.69 -12.68 -8.34
CA SER A 55 -15.92 -11.44 -8.41
C SER A 55 -14.57 -11.62 -7.73
N ALA A 56 -13.60 -10.82 -8.14
CA ALA A 56 -12.31 -10.78 -7.49
C ALA A 56 -11.79 -9.35 -7.42
N THR A 57 -11.13 -9.04 -6.31
CA THR A 57 -10.40 -7.78 -6.11
C THR A 57 -8.91 -8.07 -6.25
N VAL A 58 -8.20 -7.18 -6.93
CA VAL A 58 -6.76 -7.26 -7.11
C VAL A 58 -6.07 -6.00 -6.59
N GLY A 59 -4.83 -6.18 -6.16
CA GLY A 59 -3.98 -5.08 -5.73
C GLY A 59 -2.51 -5.50 -5.62
N ILE A 60 -1.67 -4.54 -5.25
CA ILE A 60 -0.24 -4.77 -5.01
C ILE A 60 0.01 -5.14 -3.54
N THR A 61 1.03 -5.97 -3.30
CA THR A 61 1.44 -6.36 -1.95
C THR A 61 2.08 -5.21 -1.18
N ASN A 62 2.16 -5.35 0.14
CA ASN A 62 2.91 -4.41 0.98
C ASN A 62 4.41 -4.36 0.62
N HIS A 63 4.98 -5.44 0.11
CA HIS A 63 6.35 -5.43 -0.42
C HIS A 63 6.47 -4.54 -1.68
N ALA A 64 5.52 -4.65 -2.62
CA ALA A 64 5.53 -3.86 -3.84
C ALA A 64 5.39 -2.35 -3.56
N GLN A 65 4.46 -1.93 -2.69
CA GLN A 65 4.35 -0.50 -2.36
C GLN A 65 5.60 0.05 -1.65
N ASP A 66 6.25 -0.74 -0.79
CA ASP A 66 7.47 -0.29 -0.10
C ASP A 66 8.66 -0.17 -1.05
N TYR A 67 8.67 -0.97 -2.13
CA TYR A 67 9.65 -0.88 -3.22
C TYR A 67 9.39 0.32 -4.13
N LEU A 68 8.13 0.56 -4.51
CA LEU A 68 7.73 1.73 -5.32
C LEU A 68 7.94 3.04 -4.55
N GLY A 69 7.68 3.04 -3.25
CA GLY A 69 7.65 4.25 -2.42
C GLY A 69 6.37 5.05 -2.66
N ASP A 70 6.48 6.37 -2.68
CA ASP A 70 5.31 7.24 -2.81
C ASP A 70 4.72 7.15 -4.22
N VAL A 71 3.54 6.51 -4.32
CA VAL A 71 2.74 6.42 -5.54
C VAL A 71 2.14 7.79 -5.85
N VAL A 72 2.35 8.27 -7.06
CA VAL A 72 1.92 9.59 -7.53
C VAL A 72 0.80 9.51 -8.57
N TYR A 73 0.69 8.38 -9.27
CA TYR A 73 -0.33 8.18 -10.29
C TYR A 73 -0.69 6.70 -10.43
N VAL A 74 -1.97 6.44 -10.74
CA VAL A 74 -2.50 5.12 -11.06
C VAL A 74 -3.38 5.27 -12.31
N GLU A 75 -3.03 4.56 -13.37
CA GLU A 75 -3.84 4.46 -14.59
C GLU A 75 -4.57 3.12 -14.57
N THR A 76 -5.89 3.15 -14.74
CA THR A 76 -6.72 1.94 -14.79
C THR A 76 -7.53 1.91 -16.08
N LEU A 77 -7.79 0.72 -16.61
CA LEU A 77 -8.76 0.56 -17.70
C LEU A 77 -10.17 1.02 -17.28
N GLU A 78 -10.94 1.52 -18.23
CA GLU A 78 -12.35 1.85 -18.00
C GLU A 78 -13.16 0.60 -17.61
N VAL A 79 -14.26 0.82 -16.89
CA VAL A 79 -15.21 -0.25 -16.54
C VAL A 79 -15.92 -0.73 -17.81
N GLY A 80 -16.02 -2.06 -18.00
CA GLY A 80 -16.81 -2.66 -19.07
C GLY A 80 -16.05 -3.52 -20.09
N PRO A 81 -14.92 -3.07 -20.66
CA PRO A 81 -14.12 -3.88 -21.56
C PRO A 81 -13.60 -5.18 -20.91
N PRO A 82 -13.53 -6.29 -21.66
CA PRO A 82 -12.81 -7.47 -21.21
C PRO A 82 -11.30 -7.25 -21.26
N VAL A 83 -10.59 -7.87 -20.32
CA VAL A 83 -9.14 -7.85 -20.20
C VAL A 83 -8.63 -9.27 -20.40
N SER A 84 -7.72 -9.42 -21.36
CA SER A 84 -7.09 -10.70 -21.66
C SER A 84 -6.02 -11.05 -20.64
N GLN A 85 -5.81 -12.34 -20.40
CA GLN A 85 -4.69 -12.83 -19.60
C GLN A 85 -3.36 -12.27 -20.14
N GLY A 86 -2.47 -11.87 -19.23
CA GLY A 86 -1.15 -11.32 -19.55
C GLY A 86 -1.15 -9.91 -20.13
N SER A 87 -2.33 -9.29 -20.33
CA SER A 87 -2.42 -7.88 -20.71
C SER A 87 -2.30 -6.99 -19.47
N SER A 88 -1.63 -5.85 -19.61
CA SER A 88 -1.62 -4.83 -18.55
C SER A 88 -3.03 -4.25 -18.40
N PHE A 89 -3.48 -4.08 -17.15
CA PHE A 89 -4.79 -3.51 -16.84
C PHE A 89 -4.74 -2.36 -15.84
N VAL A 90 -3.60 -2.21 -15.16
CA VAL A 90 -3.28 -1.08 -14.28
C VAL A 90 -1.81 -0.72 -14.46
N VAL A 91 -1.51 0.57 -14.52
CA VAL A 91 -0.14 1.11 -14.44
C VAL A 91 -0.03 1.91 -13.15
N VAL A 92 0.97 1.61 -12.33
CA VAL A 92 1.26 2.34 -11.10
C VAL A 92 2.55 3.12 -11.26
N GLU A 93 2.49 4.44 -11.08
CA GLU A 93 3.66 5.31 -11.11
C GLU A 93 3.95 5.88 -9.72
N SER A 94 5.23 5.88 -9.41
CA SER A 94 5.81 6.49 -8.21
C SER A 94 6.90 7.47 -8.62
N VAL A 95 7.44 8.20 -7.65
CA VAL A 95 8.61 9.07 -7.88
C VAL A 95 9.83 8.26 -8.35
N ASN A 96 9.90 6.98 -8.01
CA ASN A 96 11.10 6.17 -8.19
C ASN A 96 10.99 5.14 -9.34
N ALA A 97 9.78 4.76 -9.72
CA ALA A 97 9.52 3.70 -10.68
C ALA A 97 8.10 3.75 -11.27
N THR A 98 7.94 3.18 -12.45
CA THR A 98 6.65 2.85 -13.07
C THR A 98 6.55 1.34 -13.21
N SER A 99 5.41 0.76 -12.84
CA SER A 99 5.16 -0.69 -12.91
C SER A 99 3.83 -0.99 -13.57
N ASP A 100 3.85 -1.87 -14.56
CA ASP A 100 2.66 -2.49 -15.12
C ASP A 100 2.16 -3.61 -14.20
N ILE A 101 0.84 -3.74 -14.11
CA ILE A 101 0.17 -4.85 -13.43
C ILE A 101 -0.59 -5.67 -14.48
N TYR A 102 -0.25 -6.95 -14.57
CA TYR A 102 -0.75 -7.85 -15.61
C TYR A 102 -1.94 -8.70 -15.14
N CYS A 103 -2.91 -8.86 -16.02
CA CYS A 103 -4.12 -9.61 -15.70
C CYS A 103 -3.79 -11.11 -15.59
N PRO A 104 -4.04 -11.77 -14.45
CA PRO A 104 -3.62 -13.15 -14.25
C PRO A 104 -4.47 -14.15 -15.05
N THR A 105 -5.68 -13.75 -15.45
CA THR A 105 -6.58 -14.55 -16.30
C THR A 105 -7.57 -13.63 -17.04
N PHE A 106 -8.51 -14.18 -17.81
CA PHE A 106 -9.49 -13.38 -18.54
C PHE A 106 -10.55 -12.80 -17.59
N TRP A 107 -10.71 -11.48 -17.54
CA TRP A 107 -11.66 -10.78 -16.67
C TRP A 107 -12.44 -9.66 -17.38
N LYS A 108 -13.44 -9.13 -16.69
CA LYS A 108 -14.12 -7.89 -17.04
C LYS A 108 -13.98 -6.93 -15.87
N VAL A 109 -13.53 -5.70 -16.12
CA VAL A 109 -13.46 -4.66 -15.09
C VAL A 109 -14.89 -4.24 -14.75
N VAL A 110 -15.25 -4.39 -13.47
CA VAL A 110 -16.58 -4.04 -12.94
C VAL A 110 -16.57 -2.78 -12.09
N GLU A 111 -15.42 -2.45 -11.49
CA GLU A 111 -15.22 -1.32 -10.58
C GLU A 111 -13.72 -0.95 -10.57
N VAL A 112 -13.44 0.35 -10.40
CA VAL A 112 -12.10 0.92 -10.19
C VAL A 112 -12.15 1.84 -8.98
N ASN A 113 -11.05 1.93 -8.23
CA ASN A 113 -10.92 2.73 -7.00
C ASN A 113 -10.48 4.16 -7.31
#